data_AF-A0A0S2TAN0-F1
#
_entry.id   AF-A0A0S2TAN0-F1
#
_cell.length_a   1.000
_cell.length_b   1.000
_cell.length_c   1.000
_cell.angle_alpha   90.00
_cell.angle_beta   90.00
_cell.angle_gamma   90.00
#
_symmetry.space_group_name_H-M   'P 1'
#
loop_
_entity.id
_entity.type
_entity.pdbx_description
1 polymer ?
#
loop_
_entity_poly.entity_id
_entity_poly.type
_entity_poly.pdbx_seq_one_letter_code
_entity_poly.pdbx_strand_id
1 'polypeptide(L)'
;MAGLSLPLRRALAWAYLVLALAAPLMVVLLPGAAPLSVNEKLLTVANGRFVDHQAALGQGADNYSVDVLNDLAGVSASAAADYPDGSNALLARFDSPSAAAAALNTLKQMIPHRQEVHDLWAIHFTADSGEYVMLAAVDAVLAMVITEREAMARSRLAALPALNYHPHPGLGAVLRQQSPWIGFAALAFYAMAQWLLLRFLFAWAGMPRLPSKA
;
A
#
# COMPACT_ATOMS: atom_id res chain seq x y z
N MET A 1 -8.65 35.90 37.96
CA MET A 1 -8.62 34.53 37.40
C MET A 1 -7.61 33.72 38.21
N ALA A 2 -8.07 32.73 38.99
CA ALA A 2 -7.16 31.88 39.76
C ALA A 2 -6.32 31.03 38.80
N GLY A 3 -5.02 31.29 38.73
CA GLY A 3 -4.11 30.52 37.88
C GLY A 3 -3.97 29.08 38.39
N LEU A 4 -3.84 28.12 37.47
CA LEU A 4 -3.53 26.72 37.81
C LEU A 4 -2.31 26.64 38.73
N SER A 5 -2.38 25.80 39.76
CA SER A 5 -1.28 25.59 40.71
C SER A 5 -0.05 24.97 40.02
N LEU A 6 1.14 25.36 40.46
CA LEU A 6 2.41 24.85 39.94
C LEU A 6 2.49 23.29 39.85
N PRO A 7 2.08 22.52 40.87
CA PRO A 7 2.10 21.05 40.78
C PRO A 7 1.17 20.51 39.69
N LEU A 8 0.00 21.13 39.48
CA LEU A 8 -0.95 20.73 38.44
C LEU A 8 -0.39 20.99 37.04
N ARG A 9 0.28 22.13 36.83
CA ARG A 9 0.96 22.43 35.55
C ARG A 9 2.04 21.40 35.23
N ARG A 10 2.77 20.95 36.25
CA ARG A 10 3.81 19.92 36.11
C ARG A 10 3.22 18.55 35.75
N ALA A 11 2.15 18.15 36.42
CA ALA A 11 1.44 16.91 36.10
C ALA A 11 0.92 16.91 34.66
N LEU A 12 0.33 18.02 34.20
CA LEU A 12 -0.14 18.17 32.82
C LEU A 12 1.00 18.08 31.80
N ALA A 13 2.17 18.64 32.11
CA ALA A 13 3.33 18.56 31.23
C ALA A 13 3.90 17.15 31.09
N TRP A 14 3.91 16.37 32.17
CA TRP A 14 4.26 14.95 32.13
C TRP A 14 3.22 14.11 31.41
N ALA A 15 1.92 14.36 31.65
CA ALA A 15 0.84 13.68 30.94
C ALA A 15 0.92 13.92 29.43
N TYR A 16 1.21 15.17 29.02
CA TYR A 16 1.45 15.50 27.62
C TYR A 16 2.67 14.78 27.05
N LEU A 17 3.79 14.72 27.77
CA LEU A 17 4.98 13.99 27.32
C LEU A 17 4.67 12.51 27.08
N VAL A 18 3.94 11.86 27.98
CA VAL A 18 3.53 10.46 27.82
C VAL A 18 2.63 10.30 26.59
N LEU A 19 1.66 11.19 26.39
CA LEU A 19 0.78 11.18 25.21
C LEU A 19 1.54 11.45 23.90
N ALA A 20 2.50 12.37 23.91
CA ALA A 20 3.34 12.72 22.76
C ALA A 20 4.26 11.56 22.35
N LEU A 21 4.74 10.76 23.31
CA LEU A 21 5.51 9.55 23.02
C LEU A 21 4.62 8.39 22.59
N ALA A 22 3.40 8.29 23.14
CA ALA A 22 2.45 7.22 22.83
C ALA A 22 1.77 7.40 21.47
N ALA A 23 1.49 8.64 21.03
CA ALA A 23 0.78 8.92 19.78
C ALA A 23 1.42 8.34 18.51
N PRO A 24 2.74 8.46 18.25
CA PRO A 24 3.36 7.85 17.07
C PRO A 24 3.32 6.31 17.15
N LEU A 25 3.50 5.74 18.35
CA LEU A 25 3.33 4.31 18.59
C LEU A 25 1.90 3.87 18.28
N MET A 26 0.89 4.63 18.71
CA MET A 26 -0.50 4.35 18.40
C MET A 26 -0.80 4.46 16.91
N VAL A 27 -0.28 5.45 16.20
CA VAL A 27 -0.48 5.59 14.74
C VAL A 27 0.18 4.45 13.96
N VAL A 28 1.35 3.98 14.39
CA VAL A 28 2.04 2.83 13.77
C VAL A 28 1.36 1.51 14.11
N LEU A 29 0.75 1.38 15.30
CA LEU A 29 0.12 0.15 15.79
C LEU A 29 -1.41 0.11 15.59
N LEU A 30 -2.02 1.20 15.13
CA LEU A 30 -3.45 1.28 14.88
C LEU A 30 -3.83 0.26 13.81
N PRO A 31 -4.73 -0.69 14.10
CA PRO A 31 -5.14 -1.70 13.14
C PRO A 31 -5.77 -0.99 11.95
N GLY A 32 -5.14 -1.15 10.80
CA GLY A 32 -5.56 -0.54 9.55
C GLY A 32 -5.48 -1.58 8.45
N ALA A 33 -6.56 -1.70 7.66
CA ALA A 33 -6.51 -2.51 6.46
C ALA A 33 -5.52 -1.88 5.46
N ALA A 34 -4.74 -2.74 4.79
CA ALA A 34 -3.96 -2.30 3.65
C ALA A 34 -4.89 -1.75 2.56
N PRO A 35 -4.48 -0.73 1.78
CA PRO A 35 -5.26 -0.19 0.66
C PRO A 35 -5.76 -1.25 -0.32
N LEU A 36 -4.93 -2.26 -0.56
CA LEU A 36 -5.25 -3.41 -1.39
C LEU A 36 -4.77 -4.65 -0.65
N SER A 37 -5.61 -5.67 -0.56
CA SER A 37 -5.26 -6.96 0.05
C SER A 37 -5.74 -8.11 -0.82
N VAL A 38 -5.16 -9.29 -0.61
CA VAL A 38 -5.46 -10.49 -1.39
C VAL A 38 -6.51 -11.34 -0.69
N ASN A 39 -7.48 -11.85 -1.44
CA ASN A 39 -8.39 -12.89 -0.97
C ASN A 39 -7.78 -14.28 -1.24
N GLU A 40 -6.94 -14.74 -0.31
CA GLU A 40 -6.22 -16.02 -0.41
C GLU A 40 -7.12 -17.23 -0.69
N LYS A 41 -8.39 -17.19 -0.26
CA LYS A 41 -9.34 -18.29 -0.47
C LYS A 41 -9.68 -18.49 -1.95
N LEU A 42 -9.63 -17.42 -2.74
CA LEU A 42 -9.93 -17.45 -4.18
C LEU A 42 -8.69 -17.73 -5.02
N LEU A 43 -7.49 -17.73 -4.41
CA LEU A 43 -6.20 -17.95 -5.08
C LEU A 43 -5.59 -19.31 -4.74
N THR A 44 -6.43 -20.33 -4.61
CA THR A 44 -5.96 -21.69 -4.40
C THR A 44 -5.30 -22.21 -5.68
N VAL A 45 -4.11 -22.80 -5.53
CA VAL A 45 -3.31 -23.33 -6.64
C VAL A 45 -3.19 -24.85 -6.50
N ALA A 46 -3.42 -25.56 -7.60
CA ALA A 46 -3.19 -27.00 -7.71
C ALA A 46 -2.54 -27.30 -9.07
N ASN A 47 -1.52 -28.15 -9.07
CA ASN A 47 -0.80 -28.56 -10.29
C ASN A 47 -0.31 -27.38 -11.15
N GLY A 48 0.17 -26.29 -10.52
CA GLY A 48 0.69 -25.11 -11.21
C GLY A 48 -0.38 -24.22 -11.85
N ARG A 49 -1.66 -24.37 -11.47
CA ARG A 49 -2.79 -23.59 -11.99
C ARG A 49 -3.71 -23.16 -10.88
N PHE A 50 -4.48 -22.09 -11.10
CA PHE A 50 -5.55 -21.76 -10.17
C PHE A 50 -6.63 -22.85 -10.21
N VAL A 51 -7.12 -23.25 -9.04
CA VAL A 51 -8.19 -24.25 -8.94
C VAL A 51 -9.48 -23.71 -9.58
N ASP A 52 -9.77 -22.43 -9.34
CA ASP A 52 -10.93 -21.73 -9.89
C ASP A 52 -10.55 -20.33 -10.39
N HIS A 53 -10.33 -20.23 -11.70
CA HIS A 53 -9.92 -18.99 -12.37
C HIS A 53 -11.07 -17.97 -12.37
N GLN A 54 -12.31 -18.45 -12.48
CA GLN A 54 -13.50 -17.60 -12.47
C GLN A 54 -13.76 -17.03 -11.08
N ALA A 55 -13.46 -17.77 -10.02
CA ALA A 55 -13.50 -17.24 -8.66
C ALA A 55 -12.42 -16.18 -8.42
N ALA A 56 -11.25 -16.28 -9.05
CA ALA A 56 -10.16 -15.32 -8.88
C ALA A 56 -10.38 -14.02 -9.69
N LEU A 57 -10.79 -14.14 -10.95
CA LEU A 57 -10.91 -13.02 -11.90
C LEU A 57 -12.36 -12.55 -12.10
N GLY A 58 -13.36 -13.42 -11.90
CA GLY A 58 -14.77 -13.11 -12.12
C GLY A 58 -15.28 -13.56 -13.49
N GLN A 59 -16.47 -13.11 -13.87
CA GLN A 59 -17.06 -13.43 -15.17
C GLN A 59 -16.28 -12.76 -16.32
N GLY A 60 -15.86 -13.55 -17.33
CA GLY A 60 -14.97 -13.12 -18.42
C GLY A 60 -13.57 -13.74 -18.35
N ALA A 61 -13.27 -14.50 -17.29
CA ALA A 61 -12.07 -15.34 -17.20
C ALA A 61 -12.20 -16.56 -18.12
N ASP A 62 -11.98 -16.36 -19.42
CA ASP A 62 -11.84 -17.47 -20.35
C ASP A 62 -10.54 -18.24 -20.06
N ASN A 63 -10.55 -19.56 -20.27
CA ASN A 63 -9.52 -20.54 -19.87
C ASN A 63 -8.14 -20.36 -20.54
N TYR A 64 -7.50 -19.19 -20.43
CA TYR A 64 -6.14 -18.98 -20.91
C TYR A 64 -5.18 -19.01 -19.72
N SER A 65 -4.44 -20.13 -19.58
CA SER A 65 -3.16 -20.08 -18.89
C SER A 65 -2.25 -19.20 -19.72
N VAL A 66 -1.88 -18.03 -19.20
CA VAL A 66 -1.05 -17.11 -19.97
C VAL A 66 0.39 -17.62 -19.94
N ASP A 67 0.80 -18.25 -21.04
CA ASP A 67 2.18 -18.73 -21.22
C ASP A 67 3.21 -17.60 -21.15
N VAL A 68 2.82 -16.35 -21.45
CA VAL A 68 3.69 -15.16 -21.41
C VAL A 68 4.22 -14.85 -20.00
N LEU A 69 3.56 -15.33 -18.94
CA LEU A 69 4.07 -15.19 -17.58
C LEU A 69 4.94 -16.37 -17.13
N ASN A 70 4.96 -17.49 -17.86
CA ASN A 70 5.81 -18.63 -17.50
C ASN A 70 7.30 -18.29 -17.60
N ASP A 71 7.66 -17.27 -18.38
CA ASP A 71 9.02 -16.74 -18.46
C ASP A 71 9.41 -15.89 -17.24
N LEU A 72 8.44 -15.50 -16.41
CA LEU A 72 8.70 -14.80 -15.15
C LEU A 72 9.06 -15.82 -14.07
N ALA A 73 10.26 -15.68 -13.50
CA ALA A 73 10.76 -16.61 -12.50
C ALA A 73 9.85 -16.66 -11.25
N GLY A 74 9.52 -17.88 -10.81
CA GLY A 74 8.79 -18.12 -9.56
C GLY A 74 7.28 -17.93 -9.66
N VAL A 75 6.68 -17.99 -10.85
CA VAL A 75 5.22 -18.05 -11.03
C VAL A 75 4.71 -19.44 -10.64
N SER A 76 3.79 -19.47 -9.70
CA SER A 76 3.10 -20.68 -9.25
C SER A 76 1.81 -20.94 -10.04
N ALA A 77 1.12 -19.89 -10.50
CA ALA A 77 -0.07 -19.97 -11.35
C ALA A 77 -0.34 -18.63 -12.05
N SER A 78 -0.94 -18.67 -13.25
CA SER A 78 -1.38 -17.50 -13.99
C SER A 78 -2.77 -17.68 -14.58
N ALA A 79 -3.48 -16.56 -14.77
CA ALA A 79 -4.80 -16.50 -15.40
C ALA A 79 -4.96 -15.17 -16.13
N ALA A 80 -5.75 -15.14 -17.20
CA ALA A 80 -6.23 -13.91 -17.82
C ALA A 80 -7.73 -13.95 -18.07
N ALA A 81 -8.29 -12.76 -18.27
CA ALA A 81 -9.70 -12.53 -18.54
C ALA A 81 -9.84 -11.34 -19.50
N ASP A 82 -10.64 -11.52 -20.54
CA ASP A 82 -11.05 -10.45 -21.45
C ASP A 82 -12.50 -10.08 -21.11
N TYR A 83 -12.73 -8.83 -20.72
CA TYR A 83 -14.03 -8.40 -20.23
C TYR A 83 -14.85 -7.71 -21.33
N PRO A 84 -16.20 -7.76 -21.25
CA PRO A 84 -17.08 -7.14 -22.26
C PRO A 84 -16.94 -5.63 -22.41
N ASP A 85 -16.35 -4.94 -21.44
CA ASP A 85 -16.07 -3.51 -21.49
C ASP A 85 -14.77 -3.18 -22.26
N GLY A 86 -14.09 -4.18 -22.83
CA GLY A 86 -12.84 -4.01 -23.57
C GLY A 86 -11.61 -3.87 -22.66
N SER A 87 -11.75 -4.15 -21.36
CA SER A 87 -10.60 -4.29 -20.47
C SER A 87 -10.12 -5.73 -20.41
N ASN A 88 -8.81 -5.92 -20.29
CA ASN A 88 -8.20 -7.22 -20.09
C ASN A 88 -7.54 -7.22 -18.71
N ALA A 89 -7.69 -8.30 -17.95
CA ALA A 89 -6.97 -8.48 -16.70
C ALA A 89 -6.16 -9.76 -16.71
N LEU A 90 -4.99 -9.71 -16.10
CA LEU A 90 -4.10 -10.83 -15.94
C LEU A 90 -3.70 -10.89 -14.46
N LEU A 91 -3.70 -12.10 -13.91
CA LEU A 91 -3.42 -12.35 -12.52
C LEU A 91 -2.41 -13.50 -12.40
N ALA A 92 -1.37 -13.28 -11.62
CA ALA A 92 -0.35 -14.29 -11.35
C ALA A 92 -0.09 -14.40 -9.85
N ARG A 93 0.04 -15.63 -9.38
CA ARG A 93 0.55 -15.95 -8.05
C ARG A 93 1.99 -16.42 -8.16
N PHE A 94 2.82 -15.93 -7.26
CA PHE A 94 4.24 -16.26 -7.17
C PHE A 94 4.53 -17.02 -5.87
N ASP A 95 5.71 -17.64 -5.83
CA ASP A 95 6.18 -18.38 -4.65
C ASP A 95 6.51 -17.45 -3.47
N SER A 96 6.78 -16.17 -3.74
CA SER A 96 7.11 -15.18 -2.70
C SER A 96 6.73 -13.75 -3.10
N PRO A 97 6.52 -12.85 -2.12
CA PRO A 97 6.31 -11.43 -2.39
C PRO A 97 7.47 -10.77 -3.13
N SER A 98 8.70 -11.21 -2.87
CA SER A 98 9.89 -10.74 -3.60
C SER A 98 9.87 -11.13 -5.07
N ALA A 99 9.37 -12.32 -5.41
CA ALA A 99 9.25 -12.77 -6.78
C ALA A 99 8.17 -11.96 -7.54
N ALA A 100 7.02 -11.72 -6.91
CA ALA A 100 5.99 -10.85 -7.47
C ALA A 100 6.49 -9.42 -7.72
N ALA A 101 7.23 -8.84 -6.77
CA ALA A 101 7.83 -7.52 -6.92
C ALA A 101 8.92 -7.48 -8.02
N ALA A 102 9.73 -8.52 -8.13
CA ALA A 102 10.72 -8.65 -9.21
C ALA A 102 10.04 -8.74 -10.58
N ALA A 103 9.01 -9.58 -10.70
CA ALA A 103 8.22 -9.75 -11.91
C ALA A 103 7.53 -8.45 -12.36
N LEU A 104 6.98 -7.68 -11.42
CA LEU A 104 6.42 -6.35 -11.71
C LEU A 104 7.48 -5.41 -12.31
N ASN A 105 8.69 -5.39 -11.74
CA ASN A 105 9.79 -4.58 -12.28
C ASN A 105 10.23 -5.07 -13.67
N THR A 106 10.25 -6.37 -13.90
CA THR A 106 10.56 -6.96 -15.22
C THR A 106 9.50 -6.58 -16.25
N LEU A 107 8.21 -6.75 -15.95
CA LEU A 107 7.11 -6.35 -16.85
C LEU A 107 7.18 -4.87 -17.21
N LYS A 108 7.42 -4.00 -16.21
CA LYS A 108 7.61 -2.58 -16.43
C LYS A 108 8.75 -2.28 -17.41
N GLN A 109 9.87 -3.00 -17.32
CA GLN A 109 11.01 -2.79 -18.22
C GLN A 109 10.76 -3.35 -19.63
N MET A 110 9.96 -4.42 -19.75
CA MET A 110 9.67 -5.06 -21.03
C MET A 110 8.62 -4.31 -21.85
N ILE A 111 7.68 -3.61 -21.22
CA ILE A 111 6.63 -2.86 -21.92
C ILE A 111 7.12 -1.44 -22.19
N PRO A 112 7.36 -1.03 -23.45
CA PRO A 112 7.71 0.35 -23.77
C PRO A 112 6.55 1.27 -23.42
N HIS A 113 6.80 2.29 -22.60
CA HIS A 113 5.76 3.14 -22.05
C HIS A 113 6.19 4.60 -21.85
N ARG A 114 5.19 5.46 -21.69
CA ARG A 114 5.32 6.88 -21.39
C ARG A 114 4.53 7.21 -20.13
N GLN A 115 4.97 8.26 -19.44
CA GLN A 115 4.27 8.86 -18.29
C GLN A 115 3.89 7.83 -17.21
N GLU A 116 4.91 7.24 -16.58
CA GLU A 116 4.72 6.37 -15.43
C GLU A 116 4.31 7.19 -14.20
N VAL A 117 3.26 6.72 -13.52
CA VAL A 117 2.79 7.26 -12.25
C VAL A 117 2.68 6.12 -11.24
N HIS A 118 3.07 6.41 -10.01
CA HIS A 118 2.98 5.48 -8.89
C HIS A 118 1.84 5.89 -7.96
N ASP A 119 0.84 5.03 -7.85
CA ASP A 119 -0.17 5.09 -6.79
C ASP A 119 0.28 4.28 -5.57
N LEU A 120 -0.51 4.34 -4.50
CA LEU A 120 -0.26 3.65 -3.24
C LEU A 120 -0.08 2.13 -3.37
N TRP A 121 -0.69 1.52 -4.38
CA TRP A 121 -0.81 0.06 -4.53
C TRP A 121 -0.70 -0.40 -5.98
N ALA A 122 -0.44 0.52 -6.92
CA ALA A 122 -0.29 0.21 -8.33
C ALA A 122 0.66 1.18 -9.04
N ILE A 123 1.29 0.67 -10.08
CA ILE A 123 1.99 1.47 -11.08
C ILE A 123 1.07 1.56 -12.29
N HIS A 124 1.00 2.74 -12.88
CA HIS A 124 0.23 2.94 -14.09
C HIS A 124 1.01 3.75 -15.11
N PHE A 125 0.81 3.39 -16.37
CA PHE A 125 1.49 4.01 -17.49
C PHE A 125 0.69 3.80 -18.78
N THR A 126 0.97 4.63 -19.78
CA THR A 126 0.44 4.42 -21.14
C THR A 126 1.52 3.74 -21.96
N ALA A 127 1.24 2.54 -22.46
CA ALA A 127 2.11 1.82 -23.37
C ALA A 127 2.24 2.57 -24.70
N ASP A 128 3.33 2.36 -25.43
CA ASP A 128 3.51 2.96 -26.76
C ASP A 128 2.44 2.50 -27.78
N SER A 129 1.73 1.40 -27.50
CA SER A 129 0.53 0.98 -28.25
C SER A 129 -0.65 1.94 -28.12
N GLY A 130 -0.63 2.83 -27.11
CA GLY A 130 -1.73 3.71 -26.76
C GLY A 130 -2.64 3.16 -25.65
N GLU A 131 -2.41 1.91 -25.21
CA GLU A 131 -3.18 1.29 -24.13
C GLU A 131 -2.69 1.78 -22.76
N TYR A 132 -3.63 1.98 -21.85
CA TYR A 132 -3.36 2.24 -20.45
C TYR A 132 -3.18 0.91 -19.70
N VAL A 133 -2.07 0.79 -19.00
CA VAL A 133 -1.70 -0.41 -18.23
C VAL A 133 -1.60 -0.04 -16.76
N MET A 134 -2.20 -0.87 -15.92
CA MET A 134 -2.16 -0.77 -14.47
C MET A 134 -1.60 -2.07 -13.90
N LEU A 135 -0.49 -1.99 -13.18
CA LEU A 135 0.19 -3.11 -12.51
C LEU A 135 0.05 -2.95 -11.00
N ALA A 136 -0.46 -3.96 -10.31
CA ALA A 136 -0.54 -3.99 -8.85
C ALA A 136 0.10 -5.28 -8.33
N ALA A 137 1.15 -5.14 -7.51
CA ALA A 137 1.72 -6.27 -6.76
C ALA A 137 1.31 -6.16 -5.30
N VAL A 138 0.66 -7.19 -4.78
CA VAL A 138 0.21 -7.29 -3.39
C VAL A 138 0.58 -8.66 -2.86
N ASP A 139 1.36 -8.69 -1.78
CA ASP A 139 1.95 -9.92 -1.26
C ASP A 139 2.63 -10.71 -2.39
N ALA A 140 2.29 -11.98 -2.58
CA ALA A 140 2.83 -12.82 -3.64
C ALA A 140 1.99 -12.81 -4.93
N VAL A 141 1.12 -11.82 -5.12
CA VAL A 141 0.18 -11.75 -6.25
C VAL A 141 0.47 -10.52 -7.09
N LEU A 142 0.44 -10.69 -8.41
CA LEU A 142 0.56 -9.63 -9.40
C LEU A 142 -0.72 -9.58 -10.22
N ALA A 143 -1.35 -8.43 -10.27
CA ALA A 143 -2.45 -8.13 -11.16
C ALA A 143 -2.01 -7.10 -12.19
N MET A 144 -2.34 -7.33 -13.45
CA MET A 144 -2.18 -6.42 -14.55
C MET A 144 -3.55 -6.17 -15.18
N VAL A 145 -3.90 -4.91 -15.42
CA VAL A 145 -5.10 -4.53 -16.16
C VAL A 145 -4.67 -3.68 -17.34
N ILE A 146 -5.17 -4.03 -18.54
CA ILE A 146 -4.91 -3.32 -19.79
C ILE A 146 -6.25 -2.81 -20.32
N THR A 147 -6.32 -1.53 -20.69
CA THR A 147 -7.56 -0.89 -21.16
C THR A 147 -7.23 0.41 -21.90
N GLU A 148 -8.23 1.08 -22.47
CA GLU A 148 -8.04 2.39 -23.14
C GLU A 148 -7.99 3.58 -22.18
N ARG A 149 -8.53 3.44 -20.95
CA ARG A 149 -8.72 4.56 -20.01
C ARG A 149 -8.38 4.21 -18.57
N GLU A 150 -7.72 5.13 -17.87
CA GLU A 150 -7.38 5.00 -16.44
C GLU A 150 -8.58 4.68 -15.54
N ALA A 151 -9.69 5.38 -15.72
CA ALA A 151 -10.88 5.19 -14.89
C ALA A 151 -11.44 3.76 -14.99
N MET A 152 -11.33 3.14 -16.17
CA MET A 152 -11.74 1.76 -16.39
C MET A 152 -10.75 0.80 -15.74
N ALA A 153 -9.44 1.06 -15.82
CA ALA A 153 -8.43 0.22 -15.17
C ALA A 153 -8.64 0.15 -13.66
N ARG A 154 -8.87 1.30 -13.02
CA ARG A 154 -9.14 1.40 -11.59
C ARG A 154 -10.43 0.67 -11.20
N SER A 155 -11.51 0.89 -11.97
CA SER A 155 -12.79 0.20 -11.75
C SER A 155 -12.63 -1.31 -11.90
N ARG A 156 -11.87 -1.76 -12.90
CA ARG A 156 -11.64 -3.17 -13.18
C ARG A 156 -10.81 -3.82 -12.09
N LEU A 157 -9.72 -3.19 -11.64
CA LEU A 157 -8.91 -3.73 -10.56
C LEU A 157 -9.70 -3.85 -9.26
N ALA A 158 -10.53 -2.85 -8.93
CA ALA A 158 -11.42 -2.89 -7.77
C ALA A 158 -12.54 -3.95 -7.89
N ALA A 159 -12.87 -4.37 -9.11
CA ALA A 159 -13.86 -5.40 -9.39
C ALA A 159 -13.28 -6.82 -9.42
N LEU A 160 -11.95 -6.99 -9.39
CA LEU A 160 -11.32 -8.32 -9.36
C LEU A 160 -11.61 -9.01 -8.02
N PRO A 161 -12.32 -10.17 -8.01
CA PRO A 161 -12.71 -10.83 -6.76
C PRO A 161 -11.53 -11.25 -5.88
N ALA A 162 -10.40 -11.61 -6.50
CA ALA A 162 -9.16 -11.95 -5.80
C ALA A 162 -8.55 -10.79 -4.99
N LEU A 163 -8.94 -9.55 -5.27
CA LEU A 163 -8.42 -8.35 -4.63
C LEU A 163 -9.51 -7.67 -3.81
N ASN A 164 -9.17 -7.32 -2.57
CA ASN A 164 -10.04 -6.52 -1.71
C ASN A 164 -9.49 -5.09 -1.69
N TYR A 165 -10.24 -4.18 -2.32
CA TYR A 165 -9.95 -2.76 -2.25
C TYR A 165 -10.57 -2.14 -0.98
N HIS A 166 -9.74 -1.46 -0.19
CA HIS A 166 -10.19 -0.76 1.01
C HIS A 166 -10.22 0.76 0.74
N PRO A 167 -11.42 1.38 0.65
CA PRO A 167 -11.54 2.81 0.31
C PRO A 167 -11.01 3.74 1.41
N HIS A 168 -10.91 3.25 2.64
CA HIS A 168 -10.38 3.98 3.79
C HIS A 168 -9.26 3.16 4.44
N PRO A 169 -8.07 3.11 3.83
CA PRO A 169 -6.94 2.39 4.40
C PRO A 169 -6.48 3.05 5.69
N GLY A 170 -5.93 2.27 6.61
CA GLY A 170 -5.35 2.83 7.82
C GLY A 170 -4.09 3.62 7.49
N LEU A 171 -3.93 4.81 8.09
CA LEU A 171 -2.78 5.69 7.86
C LEU A 171 -1.43 4.97 8.10
N GLY A 172 -1.36 4.11 9.11
CA GLY A 172 -0.18 3.29 9.39
C GLY A 172 0.14 2.28 8.28
N ALA A 173 -0.87 1.70 7.64
CA ALA A 173 -0.69 0.77 6.52
C ALA A 173 -0.21 1.50 5.25
N VAL A 174 -0.79 2.68 4.98
CA VAL A 174 -0.37 3.57 3.87
C VAL A 174 1.09 3.97 4.01
N LEU A 175 1.52 4.39 5.19
CA LEU A 175 2.90 4.81 5.46
C LEU A 175 3.90 3.66 5.30
N ARG A 176 3.51 2.42 5.63
CA ARG A 176 4.37 1.23 5.42
C ARG A 176 4.50 0.87 3.95
N GLN A 177 3.49 1.14 3.13
CA GLN A 177 3.45 0.74 1.72
C GLN A 177 4.12 1.74 0.76
N GLN A 178 4.07 3.05 1.03
CA GLN A 178 4.67 4.04 0.12
C GLN A 178 6.20 4.03 0.11
N SER A 179 6.82 4.24 1.27
CA SER A 179 8.28 4.31 1.42
C SER A 179 8.63 4.47 2.88
N PRO A 180 9.65 3.74 3.39
CA PRO A 180 10.16 3.97 4.74
C PRO A 180 10.58 5.44 4.94
N TRP A 181 11.04 6.13 3.89
CA TRP A 181 11.46 7.53 3.95
C TRP A 181 10.32 8.50 4.29
N ILE A 182 9.12 8.26 3.77
CA ILE A 182 7.96 9.12 4.06
C ILE A 182 7.51 8.92 5.51
N GLY A 183 7.54 7.66 6.00
CA GLY A 183 7.34 7.37 7.41
C GLY A 183 8.37 8.06 8.31
N PHE A 184 9.65 8.03 7.94
CA PHE A 184 10.71 8.74 8.68
C PHE A 184 10.53 10.26 8.64
N ALA A 185 10.16 10.84 7.50
CA ALA A 185 9.93 12.28 7.37
C ALA A 185 8.74 12.74 8.24
N ALA A 186 7.63 11.99 8.22
CA ALA A 186 6.48 12.26 9.06
C ALA A 186 6.82 12.16 10.56
N LEU A 187 7.58 11.13 10.95
CA LEU A 187 8.04 10.95 12.33
C LEU A 187 9.02 12.06 12.75
N ALA A 188 9.92 12.48 11.87
CA ALA A 188 10.86 13.56 12.11
C ALA A 188 10.15 14.91 12.29
N PHE A 189 9.18 15.22 11.41
CA PHE A 189 8.35 16.41 11.53
C PHE A 189 7.55 16.39 12.83
N TYR A 190 6.94 15.25 13.15
CA TYR A 190 6.23 15.05 14.41
C TYR A 190 7.14 15.30 15.62
N ALA A 191 8.32 14.67 15.65
CA ALA A 191 9.29 14.85 16.74
C ALA A 191 9.72 16.31 16.89
N MET A 192 9.93 17.02 15.78
CA MET A 192 10.29 18.45 15.81
C MET A 192 9.14 19.32 16.35
N ALA A 193 7.90 19.06 15.94
CA ALA A 193 6.72 19.76 16.46
C ALA A 193 6.51 19.49 17.95
N GLN A 194 6.60 18.23 18.39
CA GLN A 194 6.50 17.85 19.80
C GLN A 194 7.62 18.46 20.64
N TRP A 195 8.84 18.51 20.12
CA TRP A 195 9.96 19.13 20.82
C TRP A 195 9.73 20.63 21.06
N LEU A 196 9.24 21.36 20.05
CA LEU A 196 8.88 22.77 20.20
C LEU A 196 7.77 22.94 21.25
N LEU A 197 6.67 22.17 21.15
CA LEU A 197 5.55 22.19 22.10
C LEU A 197 6.00 21.88 23.53
N LEU A 198 6.84 20.86 23.73
CA LEU A 198 7.40 20.51 25.04
C LEU A 198 8.23 21.65 25.62
N ARG A 199 9.01 22.39 24.82
CA ARG A 199 9.77 23.56 25.31
C ARG A 199 8.85 24.66 25.82
N PHE A 200 7.76 24.95 25.09
CA PHE A 200 6.76 25.92 25.55
C PHE A 200 6.05 25.44 26.82
N LEU A 201 5.67 24.17 26.87
CA LEU A 201 4.95 23.56 27.98
C LEU A 201 5.81 23.49 29.26
N PHE A 202 7.08 23.12 29.13
CA PHE A 202 8.01 23.03 30.26
C PHE A 202 8.39 24.43 30.78
N ALA A 203 8.56 25.40 29.88
CA ALA A 203 8.75 26.80 30.27
C ALA A 203 7.52 27.33 31.03
N TRP A 204 6.32 27.02 30.58
CA TRP A 204 5.07 27.39 31.25
C TRP A 204 4.84 26.66 32.59
N ALA A 205 5.29 25.40 32.69
CA ALA A 205 5.19 24.58 33.90
C ALA A 205 6.29 24.88 34.95
N GLY A 206 7.19 25.83 34.67
CA GLY A 206 8.31 26.15 35.57
C GLY A 206 9.20 24.95 35.86
N MET A 207 9.39 24.09 34.85
CA MET A 207 10.33 22.97 34.92
C MET A 207 11.71 23.42 34.48
N PRO A 208 12.79 22.89 35.08
CA PRO A 208 14.13 23.09 34.54
C PRO A 208 14.14 22.62 33.09
N ARG A 209 14.75 23.42 32.20
CA ARG A 209 14.93 23.02 30.80
C ARG A 209 15.59 21.65 30.78
N LEU A 210 15.06 20.73 29.97
CA LEU A 210 15.75 19.48 29.65
C LEU A 210 17.21 19.82 29.35
N PRO A 211 18.20 19.08 29.90
CA PRO A 211 19.60 19.39 29.70
C PRO A 211 19.86 19.48 28.20
N SER A 212 20.09 20.70 27.71
CA SER A 212 20.69 20.90 26.40
C SER A 212 22.09 20.36 26.54
N LYS A 213 22.35 19.14 26.08
CA LYS A 213 23.70 18.59 26.21
C LYS A 213 24.69 19.51 25.48
N ALA A 214 25.80 19.74 26.18
CA ALA A 214 27.10 20.12 25.69
C ALA A 214 27.57 19.24 24.53
#